data_AF-A0AB34JHR5-F1
#
_entry.id   AF-A0AB34JHR5-F1
#
_cell.length_a   1.000
_cell.length_b   1.000
_cell.length_c   1.000
_cell.angle_alpha   90.00
_cell.angle_beta   90.00
_cell.angle_gamma   90.00
#
_symmetry.space_group_name_H-M   'P 1'
#
loop_
_entity.id
_entity.type
_entity.pdbx_description
1 polymer ?
#
loop_
_entity_poly.entity_id
_entity_poly.type
_entity_poly.pdbx_seq_one_letter_code
_entity_poly.pdbx_strand_id
1 'polypeptide(L)'
;MAVASAAAPSTDSSTQAARLAAHSAYLDGLIAMVPPKFYFPADPEEVARKFQKYTGKQPQVPKHERKMQANERKRARLDPDQANVAEQIVANAEEELAGGEGLVAAGNASGEGNYAGLNGGVLVSTVGDLRDRLTVKLQEMRGSRGGSTKDAASRERKEKQPKHQAPKRSAQTAAEAGCANGASSAGSSGTGSKRAGSALEFNKIAAAASAPKASNKKLSTAQLLAQAEEKERLRRDRLSAPDGGGEDAQIYEWQKALEKAGGIKQKDNPKLLRKTLKRQERQKKKSSREWMSRIKTVEKAKLEKQARRTQNLSERKTKNKNRAASMKKRAGFEGKRSFLN
;
A
#
# COMPACT_ATOMS: atom_id res chain seq x y z
N MET A 1 -82.74 53.80 -21.22
CA MET A 1 -81.68 54.15 -22.18
C MET A 1 -80.83 52.91 -22.40
N ALA A 2 -80.92 52.34 -23.60
CA ALA A 2 -80.07 51.25 -24.03
C ALA A 2 -78.68 51.80 -24.37
N VAL A 3 -77.62 51.18 -23.85
CA VAL A 3 -76.27 51.36 -24.37
C VAL A 3 -75.63 50.00 -24.57
N ALA A 4 -75.66 49.61 -25.84
CA ALA A 4 -74.72 48.81 -26.60
C ALA A 4 -73.81 47.81 -25.85
N SER A 5 -74.14 46.53 -26.07
CA SER A 5 -73.22 45.41 -26.06
C SER A 5 -72.07 45.66 -27.05
N ALA A 6 -70.85 45.79 -26.54
CA ALA A 6 -69.63 45.71 -27.32
C ALA A 6 -69.00 44.33 -27.06
N ALA A 7 -68.99 43.51 -28.10
CA ALA A 7 -68.30 42.24 -28.13
C ALA A 7 -66.79 42.46 -27.93
N ALA A 8 -66.21 41.80 -26.93
CA ALA A 8 -64.77 41.64 -26.77
C ALA A 8 -64.39 40.16 -27.00
N PRO A 9 -63.26 39.89 -27.68
CA PRO A 9 -62.98 38.62 -28.33
C PRO A 9 -62.44 37.54 -27.38
N SER A 10 -62.81 36.29 -27.64
CA SER A 10 -62.46 35.06 -26.92
C SER A 10 -60.98 34.63 -27.04
N THR A 11 -60.04 35.57 -27.11
CA THR A 11 -58.59 35.33 -27.30
C THR A 11 -57.81 35.11 -26.00
N ASP A 12 -58.45 35.27 -24.85
CA ASP A 12 -57.78 35.18 -23.55
C ASP A 12 -57.43 33.74 -23.15
N SER A 13 -58.20 32.73 -23.58
CA SER A 13 -57.96 31.34 -23.18
C SER A 13 -56.70 30.75 -23.82
N SER A 14 -56.46 31.02 -25.10
CA SER A 14 -55.27 30.54 -25.83
C SER A 14 -54.00 31.22 -25.32
N THR A 15 -54.06 32.53 -25.06
CA THR A 15 -52.93 33.30 -24.53
C THR A 15 -52.64 32.95 -23.07
N GLN A 16 -53.68 32.68 -22.27
CA GLN A 16 -53.54 32.14 -20.91
C GLN A 16 -52.91 30.75 -20.92
N ALA A 17 -53.36 29.84 -21.78
CA ALA A 17 -52.77 28.51 -21.91
C ALA A 17 -51.29 28.57 -22.33
N ALA A 18 -50.96 29.42 -23.31
CA ALA A 18 -49.57 29.63 -23.74
C ALA A 18 -48.70 30.22 -22.61
N ARG A 19 -49.26 31.16 -21.82
CA ARG A 19 -48.58 31.73 -20.66
C ARG A 19 -48.35 30.69 -19.55
N LEU A 20 -49.34 29.85 -19.28
CA LEU A 20 -49.21 28.75 -18.31
C LEU A 20 -48.16 27.73 -18.76
N ALA A 21 -48.13 27.40 -20.05
CA ALA A 21 -47.11 26.52 -20.62
C ALA A 21 -45.70 27.13 -20.56
N ALA A 22 -45.56 28.44 -20.78
CA ALA A 22 -44.28 29.13 -20.64
C ALA A 22 -43.80 29.16 -19.18
N HIS A 23 -44.71 29.39 -18.23
CA HIS A 23 -44.38 29.32 -16.80
C HIS A 23 -44.08 27.90 -16.34
N SER A 24 -44.79 26.87 -16.80
CA SER A 24 -44.48 25.47 -16.47
C SER A 24 -43.12 25.07 -17.03
N ALA A 25 -42.81 25.42 -18.29
CA ALA A 25 -41.51 25.13 -18.88
C ALA A 25 -40.34 25.82 -18.14
N TYR A 26 -40.55 27.07 -17.67
CA TYR A 26 -39.56 27.77 -16.85
C TYR A 26 -39.36 27.09 -15.48
N LEU A 27 -40.45 26.67 -14.83
CA LEU A 27 -40.38 25.96 -13.55
C LEU A 27 -39.73 24.58 -13.70
N ASP A 28 -40.05 23.84 -14.76
CA ASP A 28 -39.42 22.55 -15.06
C ASP A 28 -37.92 22.71 -15.34
N GLY A 29 -37.52 23.79 -16.03
CA GLY A 29 -36.11 24.14 -16.22
C GLY A 29 -35.40 24.49 -14.90
N LEU A 30 -36.07 25.20 -13.99
CA LEU A 30 -35.55 25.51 -12.67
C LEU A 30 -35.39 24.25 -11.80
N ILE A 31 -36.36 23.34 -11.87
CA ILE A 31 -36.32 22.04 -11.18
C ILE A 31 -35.19 21.17 -11.75
N ALA A 32 -35.01 21.14 -13.06
CA ALA A 32 -33.94 20.40 -13.72
C ALA A 32 -32.53 20.91 -13.35
N MET A 33 -32.40 22.19 -12.99
CA MET A 33 -31.14 22.76 -12.51
C MET A 33 -30.74 22.23 -11.12
N VAL A 34 -31.71 21.78 -10.32
CA VAL A 34 -31.45 21.16 -9.01
C VAL A 34 -31.16 19.67 -9.23
N PRO A 35 -29.95 19.18 -8.89
CA PRO A 35 -29.62 17.79 -9.10
C PRO A 35 -30.61 16.83 -8.40
N PRO A 36 -31.00 15.71 -9.06
CA PRO A 36 -31.89 14.68 -8.51
C PRO A 36 -31.59 14.21 -7.10
N LYS A 37 -30.30 14.23 -6.75
CA LYS A 37 -29.79 13.85 -5.43
C LYS A 37 -30.42 14.62 -4.26
N PHE A 38 -30.91 15.84 -4.48
CA PHE A 38 -31.37 16.71 -3.40
C PHE A 38 -32.87 16.66 -3.14
N TYR A 39 -33.67 16.22 -4.12
CA TYR A 39 -35.12 16.08 -3.94
C TYR A 39 -35.58 14.62 -3.83
N PHE A 40 -34.82 13.65 -4.33
CA PHE A 40 -35.06 12.24 -4.01
C PHE A 40 -34.46 11.90 -2.64
N PRO A 41 -35.18 11.16 -1.77
CA PRO A 41 -34.58 10.63 -0.56
C PRO A 41 -33.40 9.75 -0.94
N ALA A 42 -32.25 9.97 -0.29
CA ALA A 42 -31.09 9.14 -0.52
C ALA A 42 -31.45 7.69 -0.21
N ASP A 43 -31.19 6.78 -1.16
CA ASP A 43 -31.50 5.36 -1.01
C ASP A 43 -30.95 4.88 0.34
N PRO A 44 -31.78 4.28 1.22
CA PRO A 44 -31.34 3.80 2.52
C PRO A 44 -30.09 2.90 2.41
N GLU A 45 -29.91 2.18 1.31
CA GLU A 45 -28.71 1.39 1.05
C GLU A 45 -27.46 2.25 0.81
N GLU A 46 -27.57 3.35 0.07
CA GLU A 46 -26.46 4.30 -0.16
C GLU A 46 -26.08 5.06 1.11
N VAL A 47 -27.07 5.50 1.88
CA VAL A 47 -26.87 6.15 3.18
C VAL A 47 -26.20 5.15 4.14
N ALA A 48 -26.68 3.91 4.18
CA ALA A 48 -26.03 2.85 4.97
C ALA A 48 -24.59 2.61 4.50
N ARG A 49 -24.32 2.55 3.19
CA ARG A 49 -22.95 2.40 2.65
C ARG A 49 -22.02 3.55 3.01
N LYS A 50 -22.53 4.78 3.02
CA LYS A 50 -21.75 6.00 3.29
C LYS A 50 -21.48 6.21 4.78
N PHE A 51 -22.45 5.90 5.64
CA PHE A 51 -22.38 6.20 7.08
C PHE A 51 -22.13 4.97 7.96
N GLN A 52 -22.43 3.75 7.50
CA GLN A 52 -22.19 2.53 8.28
C GLN A 52 -20.96 1.79 7.74
N LYS A 53 -19.92 1.71 8.59
CA LYS A 53 -18.58 1.22 8.23
C LYS A 53 -18.52 -0.27 7.79
N TYR A 54 -19.64 -0.99 7.77
CA TYR A 54 -19.64 -2.45 7.54
C TYR A 54 -20.85 -3.03 6.77
N THR A 55 -21.80 -2.24 6.27
CA THR A 55 -23.00 -2.77 5.58
C THR A 55 -22.83 -2.97 4.08
N GLY A 56 -21.86 -2.31 3.45
CA GLY A 56 -21.59 -2.47 2.02
C GLY A 56 -20.63 -3.61 1.64
N LYS A 57 -20.23 -4.47 2.58
CA LYS A 57 -19.33 -5.58 2.27
C LYS A 57 -20.13 -6.71 1.64
N GLN A 58 -20.18 -6.72 0.30
CA GLN A 58 -20.55 -7.92 -0.45
C GLN A 58 -19.80 -9.12 0.13
N PRO A 59 -20.48 -10.26 0.36
CA PRO A 59 -19.85 -11.45 0.93
C PRO A 59 -18.58 -11.74 0.13
N GLN A 60 -17.46 -11.79 0.83
CA GLN A 60 -16.17 -11.94 0.18
C GLN A 60 -16.14 -13.33 -0.47
N VAL A 61 -16.37 -13.38 -1.78
CA VAL A 61 -16.23 -14.56 -2.63
C VAL A 61 -14.99 -15.35 -2.18
N PRO A 62 -15.11 -16.64 -1.81
CA PRO A 62 -14.01 -17.45 -1.34
C PRO A 62 -12.76 -17.31 -2.21
N LYS A 63 -11.58 -17.32 -1.57
CA LYS A 63 -10.29 -17.11 -2.26
C LYS A 63 -10.08 -18.08 -3.44
N HIS A 64 -10.67 -19.27 -3.36
CA HIS A 64 -10.66 -20.27 -4.42
C HIS A 64 -11.40 -19.79 -5.68
N GLU A 65 -12.64 -19.33 -5.54
CA GLU A 65 -13.47 -18.84 -6.64
C GLU A 65 -12.85 -17.61 -7.32
N ARG A 66 -12.26 -16.69 -6.54
CA ARG A 66 -11.51 -15.57 -7.14
C ARG A 66 -10.33 -16.02 -7.98
N LYS A 67 -9.67 -17.10 -7.57
CA LYS A 67 -8.54 -17.66 -8.31
C LYS A 67 -9.02 -18.36 -9.58
N MET A 68 -10.16 -19.06 -9.53
CA MET A 68 -10.81 -19.65 -10.69
C MET A 68 -11.22 -18.58 -11.70
N GLN A 69 -11.95 -17.55 -11.27
CA GLN A 69 -12.36 -16.42 -12.12
C GLN A 69 -11.16 -15.67 -12.72
N ALA A 70 -10.07 -15.49 -11.96
CA ALA A 70 -8.86 -14.86 -12.47
C ALA A 70 -8.15 -15.74 -13.52
N ASN A 71 -8.18 -17.06 -13.36
CA ASN A 71 -7.63 -17.99 -14.34
C ASN A 71 -8.52 -18.08 -15.59
N GLU A 72 -9.83 -18.08 -15.43
CA GLU A 72 -10.81 -18.03 -16.52
C GLU A 72 -10.69 -16.74 -17.33
N ARG A 73 -10.55 -15.58 -16.68
CA ARG A 73 -10.29 -14.30 -17.37
C ARG A 73 -8.99 -14.32 -18.16
N LYS A 74 -7.96 -14.99 -17.65
CA LYS A 74 -6.69 -15.15 -18.37
C LYS A 74 -6.84 -16.11 -19.53
N ARG A 75 -7.62 -17.18 -19.37
CA ARG A 75 -7.93 -18.15 -20.42
C ARG A 75 -8.73 -17.49 -21.53
N ALA A 76 -9.82 -16.81 -21.22
CA ALA A 76 -10.62 -16.04 -22.17
C ALA A 76 -9.82 -14.96 -22.90
N ARG A 77 -8.82 -14.37 -22.24
CA ARG A 77 -7.89 -13.40 -22.87
C ARG A 77 -6.86 -14.06 -23.82
N LEU A 78 -6.61 -15.35 -23.66
CA LEU A 78 -5.63 -16.13 -24.42
C LEU A 78 -6.29 -17.07 -25.44
N ASP A 79 -7.62 -17.17 -25.44
CA ASP A 79 -8.38 -17.98 -26.39
C ASP A 79 -8.44 -17.21 -27.73
N PRO A 80 -7.85 -17.74 -28.82
CA PRO A 80 -7.82 -17.06 -30.11
C PRO A 80 -9.20 -16.96 -30.79
N ASP A 81 -10.18 -17.73 -30.32
CA ASP A 81 -11.57 -17.69 -30.79
C ASP A 81 -12.40 -16.60 -30.10
N GLN A 82 -11.91 -16.03 -28.98
CA GLN A 82 -12.54 -14.90 -28.31
C GLN A 82 -12.04 -13.62 -28.98
N ALA A 83 -12.89 -12.99 -29.79
CA ALA A 83 -12.55 -11.79 -30.54
C ALA A 83 -11.81 -10.77 -29.67
N ASN A 84 -10.69 -10.25 -30.15
CA ASN A 84 -9.93 -9.23 -29.43
C ASN A 84 -10.78 -7.96 -29.24
N VAL A 85 -10.48 -7.13 -28.24
CA VAL A 85 -11.18 -5.85 -28.02
C VAL A 85 -11.25 -5.00 -29.29
N ALA A 86 -10.24 -5.07 -30.17
CA ALA A 86 -10.25 -4.39 -31.46
C ALA A 86 -11.25 -4.99 -32.46
N GLU A 87 -11.36 -6.32 -32.53
CA GLU A 87 -12.32 -7.02 -33.40
C GLU A 87 -13.75 -6.85 -32.88
N GLN A 88 -13.95 -6.79 -31.55
CA GLN A 88 -15.25 -6.48 -30.96
C GLN A 88 -15.68 -5.03 -31.25
N ILE A 89 -14.75 -4.08 -31.24
CA ILE A 89 -15.06 -2.68 -31.59
C ILE A 89 -15.43 -2.57 -33.08
N VAL A 90 -14.74 -3.29 -33.96
CA VAL A 90 -15.04 -3.30 -35.40
C VAL A 90 -16.37 -4.03 -35.66
N ALA A 91 -16.60 -5.19 -35.05
CA ALA A 91 -17.85 -5.93 -35.18
C ALA A 91 -19.05 -5.15 -34.64
N ASN A 92 -18.92 -4.51 -33.47
CA ASN A 92 -19.99 -3.67 -32.91
C ASN A 92 -20.24 -2.41 -33.76
N ALA A 93 -19.20 -1.84 -34.38
CA ALA A 93 -19.35 -0.71 -35.30
C ALA A 93 -19.99 -1.12 -36.63
N GLU A 94 -19.70 -2.33 -37.13
CA GLU A 94 -20.35 -2.92 -38.31
C GLU A 94 -21.81 -3.30 -38.02
N GLU A 95 -22.11 -3.79 -36.81
CA GLU A 95 -23.47 -4.10 -36.35
C GLU A 95 -24.30 -2.81 -36.11
N GLU A 96 -23.69 -1.73 -35.59
CA GLU A 96 -24.32 -0.41 -35.50
C GLU A 96 -24.57 0.24 -36.88
N LEU A 97 -23.71 0.00 -37.87
CA LEU A 97 -23.94 0.44 -39.26
C LEU A 97 -25.00 -0.41 -39.98
N ALA A 98 -25.18 -1.66 -39.58
CA ALA A 98 -26.21 -2.55 -40.11
C ALA A 98 -27.59 -2.40 -39.40
N GLY A 99 -27.60 -1.94 -38.15
CA GLY A 99 -28.78 -1.85 -37.28
C GLY A 99 -29.53 -0.50 -37.30
N GLY A 100 -29.36 0.30 -38.35
CA GLY A 100 -29.96 1.62 -38.48
C GLY A 100 -31.46 1.65 -38.80
N GLU A 101 -32.32 0.95 -38.05
CA GLU A 101 -33.77 1.21 -37.94
C GLU A 101 -34.22 0.99 -36.48
N GLY A 102 -34.76 2.04 -35.85
CA GLY A 102 -34.66 2.25 -34.41
C GLY A 102 -35.71 1.63 -33.48
N LEU A 103 -35.47 1.77 -32.17
CA LEU A 103 -36.48 2.12 -31.16
C LEU A 103 -35.84 2.48 -29.80
N VAL A 104 -36.40 3.51 -29.17
CA VAL A 104 -36.20 3.99 -27.80
C VAL A 104 -36.58 2.94 -26.74
N ALA A 105 -35.72 2.67 -25.75
CA ALA A 105 -36.13 2.23 -24.40
C ALA A 105 -35.00 2.35 -23.35
N ALA A 106 -35.41 2.69 -22.14
CA ALA A 106 -34.61 3.10 -20.98
C ALA A 106 -33.68 2.03 -20.38
N GLY A 107 -32.59 2.49 -19.76
CA GLY A 107 -31.70 1.64 -18.95
C GLY A 107 -30.62 2.43 -18.22
N ASN A 108 -30.95 2.87 -17.00
CA ASN A 108 -30.06 3.53 -16.06
C ASN A 108 -28.89 2.60 -15.65
N ALA A 109 -27.64 2.97 -15.96
CA ALA A 109 -26.45 2.26 -15.49
C ALA A 109 -25.37 3.28 -15.05
N SER A 110 -25.51 3.74 -13.82
CA SER A 110 -24.48 4.44 -13.06
C SER A 110 -23.29 3.51 -12.79
N GLY A 111 -22.23 3.65 -13.60
CA GLY A 111 -20.91 3.09 -13.33
C GLY A 111 -19.87 4.20 -13.38
N GLU A 112 -19.56 4.79 -12.21
CA GLU A 112 -18.42 5.69 -12.04
C GLU A 112 -17.11 4.92 -12.32
N GLY A 113 -16.64 4.99 -13.56
CA GLY A 113 -15.30 4.66 -13.99
C GLY A 113 -14.51 5.94 -14.25
N ASN A 114 -13.72 6.35 -13.27
CA ASN A 114 -12.73 7.42 -13.42
C ASN A 114 -11.68 7.05 -14.48
N TYR A 115 -11.90 7.48 -15.73
CA TYR A 115 -10.89 7.62 -16.76
C TYR A 115 -10.82 9.08 -17.19
N ALA A 116 -10.40 9.95 -16.26
CA ALA A 116 -9.85 11.23 -16.64
C ALA A 116 -8.50 10.99 -17.34
N GLY A 117 -8.46 11.26 -18.65
CA GLY A 117 -7.20 11.60 -19.32
C GLY A 117 -6.85 10.80 -20.57
N LEU A 118 -7.75 10.71 -21.55
CA LEU A 118 -7.34 10.65 -22.96
C LEU A 118 -8.32 11.50 -23.76
N ASN A 119 -7.90 12.74 -24.03
CA ASN A 119 -8.57 13.63 -24.97
C ASN A 119 -8.74 12.92 -26.31
N GLY A 120 -9.93 13.08 -26.87
CA GLY A 120 -10.26 12.69 -28.23
C GLY A 120 -9.37 13.38 -29.26
N GLY A 121 -9.15 12.66 -30.35
CA GLY A 121 -8.39 13.11 -31.48
C GLY A 121 -8.28 11.98 -32.49
N VAL A 122 -9.32 11.83 -33.31
CA VAL A 122 -9.24 11.14 -34.59
C VAL A 122 -8.14 11.83 -35.39
N LEU A 123 -6.99 11.20 -35.55
CA LEU A 123 -6.02 11.53 -36.57
C LEU A 123 -5.41 10.23 -37.07
N VAL A 124 -5.71 9.91 -38.32
CA VAL A 124 -5.01 8.94 -39.17
C VAL A 124 -3.50 9.11 -38.90
N SER A 125 -2.91 8.18 -38.16
CA SER A 125 -1.50 8.27 -37.80
C SER A 125 -0.68 7.91 -39.03
N THR A 126 -0.09 8.92 -39.65
CA THR A 126 0.84 8.72 -40.76
C THR A 126 2.01 7.87 -40.27
N VAL A 127 2.67 7.14 -41.16
CA VAL A 127 3.85 6.32 -40.81
C VAL A 127 4.94 7.17 -40.14
N GLY A 128 5.00 8.47 -40.45
CA GLY A 128 5.86 9.45 -39.78
C GLY A 128 5.54 9.59 -38.29
N ASP A 129 4.28 9.84 -37.93
CA ASP A 129 3.85 9.99 -36.54
C ASP A 129 4.14 8.73 -35.71
N LEU A 130 4.04 7.56 -36.33
CA LEU A 130 4.33 6.29 -35.68
C LEU A 130 5.84 6.12 -35.43
N ARG A 131 6.68 6.54 -36.39
CA ARG A 131 8.14 6.54 -36.25
C ARG A 131 8.58 7.52 -35.16
N ASP A 132 7.97 8.70 -35.09
CA ASP A 132 8.31 9.71 -34.09
C ASP A 132 7.86 9.28 -32.67
N ARG A 133 6.68 8.66 -32.55
CA ARG A 133 6.26 8.06 -31.27
C ARG A 133 7.19 6.93 -30.85
N LEU A 134 7.66 6.11 -31.79
CA LEU A 134 8.58 5.00 -31.52
C LEU A 134 9.95 5.52 -31.08
N THR A 135 10.51 6.54 -31.72
CA THR A 135 11.80 7.13 -31.35
C THR A 135 11.74 7.75 -29.96
N VAL A 136 10.66 8.48 -29.65
CA VAL A 136 10.41 9.03 -28.30
C VAL A 136 10.32 7.92 -27.25
N LYS A 137 9.58 6.83 -27.54
CA LYS A 137 9.44 5.67 -26.65
C LYS A 137 10.76 4.94 -26.42
N LEU A 138 11.57 4.78 -27.47
CA LEU A 138 12.90 4.18 -27.39
C LEU A 138 13.86 5.06 -26.60
N GLN A 139 13.78 6.38 -26.72
CA GLN A 139 14.58 7.32 -25.95
C GLN A 139 14.22 7.28 -24.46
N GLU A 140 12.93 7.23 -24.13
CA GLU A 140 12.42 7.04 -22.75
C GLU A 140 12.91 5.72 -22.15
N MET A 141 12.83 4.63 -22.91
CA MET A 141 13.32 3.29 -22.52
C MET A 141 14.84 3.22 -22.38
N ARG A 142 15.60 4.01 -23.16
CA ARG A 142 17.06 4.12 -23.04
C ARG A 142 17.45 4.95 -21.82
N GLY A 143 16.72 6.04 -21.52
CA GLY A 143 16.91 6.83 -20.30
C GLY A 143 16.59 6.06 -19.01
N SER A 144 15.66 5.10 -19.08
CA SER A 144 15.30 4.24 -17.94
C SER A 144 16.14 2.96 -17.81
N ARG A 145 17.09 2.70 -18.74
CA ARG A 145 18.00 1.52 -18.72
C ARG A 145 19.45 1.83 -18.34
N GLY A 146 19.82 3.09 -18.17
CA GLY A 146 21.16 3.50 -17.73
C GLY A 146 21.05 4.50 -16.58
N GLY A 147 21.52 4.11 -15.39
CA GLY A 147 21.62 5.01 -14.24
C GLY A 147 22.51 6.20 -14.56
N SER A 148 21.92 7.28 -15.06
CA SER A 148 22.60 8.55 -15.19
C SER A 148 22.68 9.19 -13.81
N THR A 149 23.91 9.32 -13.35
CA THR A 149 24.36 10.07 -12.19
C THR A 149 23.97 11.54 -12.30
N LYS A 150 22.70 11.89 -12.04
CA LYS A 150 22.22 13.28 -11.93
C LYS A 150 21.22 13.52 -10.79
N ASP A 151 21.13 12.61 -9.82
CA ASP A 151 20.29 12.78 -8.61
C ASP A 151 21.11 13.02 -7.33
N ALA A 152 22.37 13.46 -7.45
CA ALA A 152 23.20 13.82 -6.29
C ALA A 152 23.22 15.33 -5.97
N ALA A 153 22.66 16.20 -6.83
CA ALA A 153 22.83 17.66 -6.71
C ALA A 153 21.52 18.48 -6.59
N SER A 154 20.34 17.86 -6.43
CA SER A 154 19.07 18.59 -6.24
C SER A 154 18.32 18.24 -4.94
N ARG A 155 18.93 17.44 -4.05
CA ARG A 155 18.45 17.28 -2.66
C ARG A 155 19.05 18.34 -1.75
N GLU A 156 18.98 19.60 -2.18
CA GLU A 156 19.12 20.72 -1.27
C GLU A 156 17.80 20.84 -0.48
N ARG A 157 17.84 20.26 0.71
CA ARG A 157 17.12 20.62 1.94
C ARG A 157 16.09 21.76 1.80
N LYS A 158 14.91 21.50 1.21
CA LYS A 158 13.69 22.28 1.50
C LYS A 158 13.23 21.95 2.92
N GLU A 159 13.85 22.66 3.85
CA GLU A 159 13.49 22.82 5.24
C GLU A 159 12.01 23.24 5.33
N LYS A 160 11.16 22.32 5.77
CA LYS A 160 9.75 22.62 6.03
C LYS A 160 9.68 23.47 7.29
N GLN A 161 9.52 24.78 7.09
CA GLN A 161 9.05 25.75 8.08
C GLN A 161 7.72 25.28 8.70
N PRO A 162 7.61 25.02 10.02
CA PRO A 162 6.32 24.86 10.66
C PRO A 162 5.67 26.23 10.88
N LYS A 163 4.74 26.60 10.01
CA LYS A 163 3.79 27.71 10.25
C LYS A 163 2.75 27.24 11.26
N HIS A 164 2.94 27.56 12.55
CA HIS A 164 1.89 27.89 13.52
C HIS A 164 2.50 28.71 14.68
N GLN A 165 2.45 30.03 14.54
CA GLN A 165 2.43 31.03 15.63
C GLN A 165 0.93 31.27 15.93
N ALA A 166 0.36 31.53 17.12
CA ALA A 166 0.75 32.00 18.45
C ALA A 166 -0.45 31.69 19.42
N PRO A 167 -0.53 32.12 20.71
CA PRO A 167 0.45 32.82 21.54
C PRO A 167 0.74 32.13 22.90
N LYS A 168 1.93 32.41 23.43
CA LYS A 168 2.31 32.14 24.82
C LYS A 168 1.77 33.27 25.71
N ARG A 169 1.08 32.91 26.80
CA ARG A 169 0.91 33.78 27.96
C ARG A 169 2.13 33.65 28.86
N SER A 170 2.59 34.80 29.33
CA SER A 170 3.74 35.06 30.19
C SER A 170 3.56 34.55 31.62
N ALA A 171 4.59 33.91 32.16
CA ALA A 171 5.01 34.08 33.55
C ALA A 171 6.49 33.68 33.67
N GLN A 172 7.33 34.70 33.86
CA GLN A 172 8.63 34.60 34.51
C GLN A 172 8.36 34.09 35.96
N THR A 173 9.16 33.19 36.52
CA THR A 173 10.43 33.51 37.19
C THR A 173 11.39 32.30 37.25
N ALA A 174 12.67 32.55 36.94
CA ALA A 174 13.93 32.20 37.65
C ALA A 174 14.07 30.83 38.37
N ALA A 175 15.19 30.10 38.40
CA ALA A 175 16.58 30.13 37.94
C ALA A 175 17.01 28.63 37.92
N GLU A 176 18.10 28.11 37.35
CA GLU A 176 19.50 28.50 37.44
C GLU A 176 20.35 27.47 36.64
N ALA A 177 21.45 27.93 36.04
CA ALA A 177 22.69 27.22 35.61
C ALA A 177 22.60 26.04 34.61
N GLY A 178 23.39 25.93 33.54
CA GLY A 178 24.54 26.71 33.06
C GLY A 178 25.30 25.85 32.02
N CYS A 179 25.85 26.54 30.99
CA CYS A 179 27.04 26.30 30.15
C CYS A 179 27.57 24.87 29.86
N ALA A 180 28.23 24.55 28.74
CA ALA A 180 28.56 25.20 27.47
C ALA A 180 29.38 24.18 26.63
N ASN A 181 29.39 24.39 25.30
CA ASN A 181 30.41 23.99 24.30
C ASN A 181 30.65 22.50 24.03
N GLY A 182 30.85 22.01 22.79
CA GLY A 182 31.04 22.64 21.49
C GLY A 182 32.05 21.83 20.67
N ALA A 183 31.73 21.54 19.39
CA ALA A 183 32.66 21.24 18.27
C ALA A 183 33.59 20.00 18.39
N SER A 184 34.09 19.29 17.37
CA SER A 184 33.99 19.26 15.90
C SER A 184 34.91 18.11 15.38
N SER A 185 34.90 17.90 14.05
CA SER A 185 35.86 17.14 13.21
C SER A 185 35.62 15.62 13.10
N ALA A 186 35.22 15.08 11.95
CA ALA A 186 35.85 14.99 10.61
C ALA A 186 36.78 13.76 10.49
N GLY A 187 36.56 12.98 9.42
CA GLY A 187 37.08 11.63 9.26
C GLY A 187 38.52 11.51 8.77
N SER A 188 38.99 10.26 8.70
CA SER A 188 40.13 9.89 7.89
C SER A 188 39.99 8.44 7.41
N SER A 189 40.15 8.29 6.10
CA SER A 189 40.36 7.06 5.35
C SER A 189 41.81 6.60 5.47
N GLY A 190 42.04 5.30 5.66
CA GLY A 190 43.38 4.70 5.61
C GLY A 190 43.35 3.27 5.10
N THR A 191 43.83 3.08 3.88
CA THR A 191 44.10 1.82 3.20
C THR A 191 45.39 1.17 3.70
N GLY A 192 45.45 -0.17 3.78
CA GLY A 192 46.67 -0.92 3.43
C GLY A 192 47.31 -1.86 4.48
N SER A 193 47.29 -3.15 4.13
CA SER A 193 48.36 -4.16 4.32
C SER A 193 48.48 -4.99 5.61
N LYS A 194 48.06 -6.26 5.46
CA LYS A 194 48.69 -7.56 5.86
C LYS A 194 49.65 -7.54 7.08
N ARG A 195 49.37 -8.33 8.13
CA ARG A 195 49.78 -9.74 8.35
C ARG A 195 49.37 -10.20 9.77
N ALA A 196 49.06 -11.50 9.81
CA ALA A 196 48.99 -12.47 10.91
C ALA A 196 49.14 -12.03 12.39
N GLY A 197 48.22 -12.56 13.21
CA GLY A 197 48.57 -13.03 14.55
C GLY A 197 48.13 -12.16 15.73
N SER A 198 46.83 -11.99 15.94
CA SER A 198 46.19 -12.00 17.28
C SER A 198 44.69 -11.75 17.11
N ALA A 199 43.89 -12.36 17.97
CA ALA A 199 42.45 -12.16 18.02
C ALA A 199 42.16 -10.71 18.46
N LEU A 200 42.00 -9.82 17.47
CA LEU A 200 41.53 -8.46 17.67
C LEU A 200 40.04 -8.50 18.05
N GLU A 201 39.76 -8.54 19.35
CA GLU A 201 38.43 -8.31 19.92
C GLU A 201 38.04 -6.83 19.71
N PHE A 202 37.41 -6.53 18.57
CA PHE A 202 36.90 -5.20 18.29
C PHE A 202 35.69 -4.88 19.19
N ASN A 203 35.82 -3.81 19.98
CA ASN A 203 34.78 -3.18 20.79
C ASN A 203 34.25 -3.95 22.02
N LYS A 204 35.14 -4.43 22.90
CA LYS A 204 34.83 -4.44 24.34
C LYS A 204 35.20 -3.08 24.92
N ILE A 205 34.30 -2.11 24.77
CA ILE A 205 34.30 -0.98 25.68
C ILE A 205 33.99 -1.60 27.05
N ALA A 206 34.97 -1.56 27.95
CA ALA A 206 34.75 -1.85 29.36
C ALA A 206 33.70 -0.85 29.85
N ALA A 207 32.44 -1.28 29.88
CA ALA A 207 31.38 -0.57 30.56
C ALA A 207 31.73 -0.64 32.05
N ALA A 208 32.52 0.32 32.51
CA ALA A 208 32.62 0.64 33.92
C ALA A 208 31.19 0.67 34.45
N ALA A 209 30.94 -0.08 35.52
CA ALA A 209 29.63 -0.32 36.11
C ALA A 209 29.05 0.99 36.68
N SER A 210 28.64 1.90 35.80
CA SER A 210 27.69 2.94 36.14
C SER A 210 26.40 2.22 36.48
N ALA A 211 25.97 2.33 37.74
CA ALA A 211 24.66 1.86 38.19
C ALA A 211 23.61 2.21 37.13
N PRO A 212 22.74 1.26 36.74
CA PRO A 212 21.78 1.51 35.69
C PRO A 212 20.88 2.66 36.14
N LYS A 213 21.04 3.85 35.54
CA LYS A 213 20.04 4.92 35.66
C LYS A 213 18.70 4.26 35.34
N ALA A 214 17.77 4.27 36.29
CA ALA A 214 16.45 3.70 36.15
C ALA A 214 15.72 4.44 35.01
N SER A 215 15.94 3.97 33.79
CA SER A 215 15.28 4.50 32.61
C SER A 215 13.79 4.23 32.81
N ASN A 216 12.96 5.26 32.72
CA ASN A 216 11.50 5.20 32.73
C ASN A 216 10.96 4.37 31.55
N LYS A 217 11.27 3.07 31.53
CA LYS A 217 10.84 2.12 30.52
C LYS A 217 9.40 1.77 30.84
N LYS A 218 8.54 1.99 29.86
CA LYS A 218 7.14 1.58 29.92
C LYS A 218 7.08 0.07 30.19
N LEU A 219 6.22 -0.33 31.12
CA LEU A 219 6.01 -1.73 31.48
C LEU A 219 5.72 -2.58 30.24
N SER A 220 6.24 -3.81 30.22
CA SER A 220 5.99 -4.75 29.13
C SER A 220 4.50 -5.11 29.06
N THR A 221 4.02 -5.55 27.89
CA THR A 221 2.61 -5.93 27.72
C THR A 221 2.20 -7.09 28.64
N ALA A 222 3.13 -7.98 28.99
CA ALA A 222 2.90 -9.05 29.95
C ALA A 222 2.80 -8.52 31.39
N GLN A 223 3.66 -7.58 31.78
CA GLN A 223 3.58 -6.93 33.08
C GLN A 223 2.29 -6.10 33.23
N LEU A 224 1.89 -5.36 32.19
CA LEU A 224 0.60 -4.67 32.17
C LEU A 224 -0.57 -5.64 32.33
N LEU A 225 -0.47 -6.85 31.80
CA LEU A 225 -1.49 -7.88 31.93
C LEU A 225 -1.56 -8.43 33.35
N ALA A 226 -0.42 -8.70 33.97
CA ALA A 226 -0.37 -9.13 35.37
C ALA A 226 -0.97 -8.05 36.30
N GLN A 227 -0.59 -6.78 36.12
CA GLN A 227 -1.16 -5.67 36.87
C GLN A 227 -2.66 -5.50 36.63
N ALA A 228 -3.13 -5.68 35.39
CA ALA A 228 -4.55 -5.61 35.05
C ALA A 228 -5.36 -6.75 35.71
N GLU A 229 -4.82 -7.97 35.71
CA GLU A 229 -5.47 -9.13 36.34
C GLU A 229 -5.50 -8.99 37.86
N GLU A 230 -4.43 -8.51 38.47
CA GLU A 230 -4.36 -8.23 39.90
C GLU A 230 -5.34 -7.12 40.31
N LYS A 231 -5.42 -6.02 39.55
CA LYS A 231 -6.41 -4.95 39.76
C LYS A 231 -7.85 -5.47 39.63
N GLU A 232 -8.12 -6.33 38.67
CA GLU A 232 -9.45 -6.96 38.50
C GLU A 232 -9.79 -7.93 39.63
N ARG A 233 -8.79 -8.64 40.17
CA ARG A 233 -8.95 -9.49 41.36
C ARG A 233 -9.28 -8.62 42.57
N LEU A 234 -8.47 -7.61 42.84
CA LEU A 234 -8.68 -6.67 43.94
C LEU A 234 -10.05 -5.97 43.85
N ARG A 235 -10.47 -5.59 42.63
CA ARG A 235 -11.81 -5.03 42.41
C ARG A 235 -12.90 -6.04 42.76
N ARG A 236 -12.78 -7.30 42.33
CA ARG A 236 -13.75 -8.36 42.69
C ARG A 236 -13.79 -8.60 44.19
N ASP A 237 -12.64 -8.70 44.84
CA ASP A 237 -12.55 -8.94 46.27
C ASP A 237 -13.22 -7.79 47.06
N ARG A 238 -13.00 -6.55 46.63
CA ARG A 238 -13.66 -5.36 47.21
C ARG A 238 -15.18 -5.34 47.00
N LEU A 239 -15.65 -5.67 45.80
CA LEU A 239 -17.09 -5.74 45.51
C LEU A 239 -17.79 -6.92 46.19
N SER A 240 -17.05 -7.96 46.55
CA SER A 240 -17.58 -9.13 47.27
C SER A 240 -17.73 -8.89 48.78
N ALA A 241 -17.15 -7.80 49.31
CA ALA A 241 -17.38 -7.40 50.70
C ALA A 241 -18.86 -6.98 50.88
N PRO A 242 -19.47 -7.22 52.06
CA PRO A 242 -20.90 -6.99 52.30
C PRO A 242 -21.35 -5.53 52.09
N ASP A 243 -20.41 -4.59 52.14
CA ASP A 243 -20.62 -3.15 51.94
C ASP A 243 -20.45 -2.71 50.46
N GLY A 244 -20.33 -3.66 49.52
CA GLY A 244 -20.23 -3.40 48.08
C GLY A 244 -18.96 -2.64 47.65
N GLY A 245 -17.98 -2.51 48.54
CA GLY A 245 -16.76 -1.73 48.32
C GLY A 245 -16.86 -0.25 48.74
N GLY A 246 -17.99 0.17 49.31
CA GLY A 246 -18.17 1.49 49.94
C GLY A 246 -17.78 2.70 49.08
N GLU A 247 -17.49 3.81 49.76
CA GLU A 247 -17.05 5.08 49.15
C GLU A 247 -15.71 4.92 48.38
N ASP A 248 -14.83 4.01 48.81
CA ASP A 248 -13.52 3.77 48.20
C ASP A 248 -13.60 3.26 46.76
N ALA A 249 -14.56 2.36 46.46
CA ALA A 249 -14.79 1.90 45.09
C ALA A 249 -15.24 3.06 44.21
N GLN A 250 -16.09 3.95 44.75
CA GLN A 250 -16.59 5.11 44.05
C GLN A 250 -15.48 6.14 43.81
N ILE A 251 -14.65 6.43 44.81
CA ILE A 251 -13.46 7.30 44.68
C ILE A 251 -12.53 6.77 43.60
N TYR A 252 -12.26 5.46 43.57
CA TYR A 252 -11.41 4.86 42.54
C TYR A 252 -12.00 5.04 41.13
N GLU A 253 -13.32 4.89 40.97
CA GLU A 253 -13.98 5.10 39.68
C GLU A 253 -13.96 6.56 39.24
N TRP A 254 -14.14 7.50 40.17
CA TRP A 254 -14.02 8.94 39.90
C TRP A 254 -12.59 9.34 39.54
N GLN A 255 -11.59 8.85 40.27
CA GLN A 255 -10.18 9.05 39.94
C GLN A 255 -9.86 8.51 38.55
N LYS A 256 -10.33 7.31 38.22
CA LYS A 256 -10.17 6.71 36.90
C LYS A 256 -10.85 7.53 35.80
N ALA A 257 -12.03 8.08 36.08
CA ALA A 257 -12.73 8.97 35.14
C ALA A 257 -11.97 10.29 34.94
N LEU A 258 -11.43 10.88 36.02
CA LEU A 258 -10.60 12.09 35.97
C LEU A 258 -9.30 11.86 35.19
N GLU A 259 -8.59 10.75 35.40
CA GLU A 259 -7.39 10.40 34.61
C GLU A 259 -7.71 10.26 33.13
N LYS A 260 -8.85 9.62 32.81
CA LYS A 260 -9.31 9.46 31.44
C LYS A 260 -9.71 10.79 30.80
N ALA A 261 -10.36 11.68 31.55
CA ALA A 261 -10.68 13.05 31.12
C ALA A 261 -9.42 13.90 30.94
N GLY A 262 -8.40 13.70 31.79
CA GLY A 262 -7.06 14.27 31.67
C GLY A 262 -6.25 13.72 30.49
N GLY A 263 -6.82 12.84 29.67
CA GLY A 263 -6.19 12.31 28.45
C GLY A 263 -5.23 11.16 28.67
N ILE A 264 -5.12 10.62 29.90
CA ILE A 264 -4.27 9.47 30.21
C ILE A 264 -4.91 8.20 29.65
N LYS A 265 -4.23 7.54 28.71
CA LYS A 265 -4.70 6.31 28.06
C LYS A 265 -4.43 5.08 28.94
N GLN A 266 -5.36 4.76 29.82
CA GLN A 266 -5.29 3.59 30.69
C GLN A 266 -5.37 2.27 29.90
N LYS A 267 -4.45 1.32 30.17
CA LYS A 267 -4.33 0.03 29.45
C LYS A 267 -4.59 -1.15 30.39
N ASP A 268 -5.70 -1.10 31.11
CA ASP A 268 -5.94 -2.04 32.22
C ASP A 268 -6.90 -3.19 31.83
N ASN A 269 -7.29 -3.32 30.55
CA ASN A 269 -8.22 -4.35 30.11
C ASN A 269 -7.51 -5.71 29.87
N PRO A 270 -7.68 -6.74 30.72
CA PRO A 270 -6.92 -7.99 30.62
C PRO A 270 -7.23 -8.74 29.32
N LYS A 271 -8.51 -8.79 28.90
CA LYS A 271 -8.93 -9.43 27.64
C LYS A 271 -8.23 -8.81 26.42
N LEU A 272 -8.00 -7.50 26.42
CA LEU A 272 -7.40 -6.77 25.30
C LEU A 272 -5.87 -6.93 25.28
N LEU A 273 -5.25 -6.96 26.47
CA LEU A 273 -3.82 -7.26 26.62
C LEU A 273 -3.50 -8.70 26.19
N ARG A 274 -4.33 -9.69 26.56
CA ARG A 274 -4.22 -11.08 26.07
C ARG A 274 -4.28 -11.16 24.54
N LYS A 275 -5.21 -10.44 23.90
CA LYS A 275 -5.30 -10.36 22.42
C LYS A 275 -4.05 -9.72 21.81
N THR A 276 -3.50 -8.70 22.47
CA THR A 276 -2.28 -8.01 22.02
C THR A 276 -1.07 -8.94 22.08
N LEU A 277 -0.88 -9.68 23.17
CA LEU A 277 0.17 -10.70 23.29
C LEU A 277 0.04 -11.76 22.19
N LYS A 278 -1.16 -12.32 21.98
CA LYS A 278 -1.41 -13.29 20.90
C LYS A 278 -1.06 -12.73 19.51
N ARG A 279 -1.34 -11.45 19.25
CA ARG A 279 -0.96 -10.79 17.98
C ARG A 279 0.56 -10.68 17.85
N GLN A 280 1.25 -10.28 18.92
CA GLN A 280 2.72 -10.20 18.94
C GLN A 280 3.34 -11.58 18.70
N GLU A 281 2.86 -12.63 19.38
CA GLU A 281 3.32 -14.01 19.17
C GLU A 281 3.13 -14.48 17.73
N ARG A 282 1.95 -14.22 17.13
CA ARG A 282 1.69 -14.54 15.72
C ARG A 282 2.66 -13.82 14.78
N GLN A 283 2.94 -12.55 15.05
CA GLN A 283 3.91 -11.78 14.27
C GLN A 283 5.32 -12.36 14.39
N LYS A 284 5.74 -12.74 15.61
CA LYS A 284 7.05 -13.37 15.85
C LYS A 284 7.16 -14.76 15.20
N LYS A 285 6.09 -15.57 15.25
CA LYS A 285 6.00 -16.85 14.54
C LYS A 285 6.11 -16.66 13.03
N LYS A 286 5.42 -15.65 12.46
CA LYS A 286 5.52 -15.32 11.03
C LYS A 286 6.94 -14.90 10.67
N SER A 287 7.54 -13.96 11.40
CA SER A 287 8.90 -13.51 11.13
C SER A 287 9.93 -14.63 11.28
N SER A 288 9.77 -15.51 12.26
CA SER A 288 10.63 -16.69 12.43
C SER A 288 10.53 -17.65 11.24
N ARG A 289 9.32 -17.96 10.76
CA ARG A 289 9.11 -18.80 9.57
C ARG A 289 9.72 -18.19 8.32
N GLU A 290 9.53 -16.89 8.10
CA GLU A 290 10.13 -16.18 6.97
C GLU A 290 11.66 -16.17 7.05
N TRP A 291 12.22 -15.95 8.25
CA TRP A 291 13.66 -16.02 8.48
C TRP A 291 14.24 -17.41 8.21
N MET A 292 13.60 -18.47 8.72
CA MET A 292 13.99 -19.85 8.42
C MET A 292 13.90 -20.15 6.92
N SER A 293 12.86 -19.67 6.23
CA SER A 293 12.76 -19.79 4.78
C SER A 293 13.93 -19.10 4.07
N ARG A 294 14.32 -17.91 4.51
CA ARG A 294 15.47 -17.17 3.96
C ARG A 294 16.77 -17.93 4.18
N ILE A 295 17.00 -18.46 5.38
CA ILE A 295 18.17 -19.30 5.68
C ILE A 295 18.22 -20.49 4.73
N LYS A 296 17.12 -21.23 4.59
CA LYS A 296 17.05 -22.38 3.67
C LYS A 296 17.34 -22.00 2.22
N THR A 297 16.83 -20.85 1.76
CA THR A 297 17.14 -20.39 0.38
C THR A 297 18.63 -20.06 0.20
N VAL A 298 19.26 -19.45 1.21
CA VAL A 298 20.69 -19.15 1.19
C VAL A 298 21.53 -20.42 1.23
N GLU A 299 21.17 -21.37 2.09
CA GLU A 299 21.82 -22.69 2.18
C GLU A 299 21.68 -23.47 0.88
N LYS A 300 20.47 -23.51 0.30
CA LYS A 300 20.24 -24.16 -1.00
C LYS A 300 21.09 -23.53 -2.09
N ALA A 301 21.15 -22.20 -2.18
CA ALA A 301 21.99 -21.51 -3.16
C ALA A 301 23.48 -21.79 -2.96
N LYS A 302 23.95 -21.87 -1.71
CA LYS A 302 25.32 -22.27 -1.37
C LYS A 302 25.59 -23.72 -1.81
N LEU A 303 24.70 -24.65 -1.48
CA LEU A 303 24.80 -26.07 -1.84
C LEU A 303 24.75 -26.27 -3.36
N GLU A 304 23.84 -25.60 -4.08
CA GLU A 304 23.77 -25.65 -5.54
C GLU A 304 25.07 -25.14 -6.18
N LYS A 305 25.65 -24.05 -5.65
CA LYS A 305 26.94 -23.53 -6.13
C LYS A 305 28.09 -24.50 -5.85
N GLN A 306 28.10 -25.13 -4.69
CA GLN A 306 29.09 -26.16 -4.34
C GLN A 306 28.92 -27.40 -5.24
N ALA A 307 27.70 -27.89 -5.44
CA ALA A 307 27.38 -29.03 -6.30
C ALA A 307 27.77 -28.77 -7.76
N ARG A 308 27.47 -27.58 -8.30
CA ARG A 308 27.94 -27.19 -9.64
C ARG A 308 29.47 -27.19 -9.73
N ARG A 309 30.15 -26.74 -8.68
CA ARG A 309 31.63 -26.77 -8.63
C ARG A 309 32.16 -28.20 -8.57
N THR A 310 31.57 -29.08 -7.77
CA THR A 310 32.02 -30.48 -7.67
C THR A 310 31.75 -31.24 -8.97
N GLN A 311 30.62 -31.00 -9.62
CA GLN A 311 30.33 -31.52 -10.96
C GLN A 311 31.33 -31.01 -12.01
N ASN A 312 31.59 -29.70 -12.07
CA ASN A 312 32.57 -29.15 -13.00
C ASN A 312 33.99 -29.70 -12.74
N LEU A 313 34.35 -29.95 -11.48
CA LEU A 313 35.63 -30.58 -11.12
C LEU A 313 35.67 -32.06 -11.51
N SER A 314 34.58 -32.82 -11.34
CA SER A 314 34.51 -34.22 -11.75
C SER A 314 34.57 -34.35 -13.27
N GLU A 315 33.85 -33.50 -14.01
CA GLU A 315 33.92 -33.43 -15.48
C GLU A 315 35.33 -33.06 -15.98
N ARG A 316 36.03 -32.14 -15.30
CA ARG A 316 37.44 -31.84 -15.62
C ARG A 316 38.34 -33.05 -15.35
N LYS A 317 38.12 -33.77 -14.24
CA LYS A 317 38.88 -34.99 -13.92
C LYS A 317 38.64 -36.08 -14.97
N THR A 318 37.41 -36.34 -15.39
CA THR A 318 37.10 -37.36 -16.40
C THR A 318 37.62 -36.96 -17.78
N LYS A 319 37.47 -35.70 -18.19
CA LYS A 319 38.06 -35.17 -19.45
C LYS A 319 39.59 -35.31 -19.45
N ASN A 320 40.26 -34.96 -18.34
CA ASN A 320 41.72 -35.13 -18.23
C ASN A 320 42.13 -36.61 -18.27
N LYS A 321 41.40 -37.51 -17.60
CA LYS A 321 41.64 -38.97 -17.69
C LYS A 321 41.46 -39.49 -19.11
N ASN A 322 40.38 -39.08 -19.80
CA ASN A 322 40.11 -39.49 -21.18
C ASN A 322 41.16 -38.93 -22.15
N ARG A 323 41.61 -37.68 -21.96
CA ARG A 323 42.72 -37.09 -22.72
C ARG A 323 44.03 -37.84 -22.47
N ALA A 324 44.35 -38.19 -21.22
CA ALA A 324 45.52 -38.99 -20.89
C ALA A 324 45.45 -40.40 -21.52
N ALA A 325 44.29 -41.05 -21.48
CA ALA A 325 44.06 -42.34 -22.14
C ALA A 325 44.16 -42.26 -23.66
N SER A 326 43.65 -41.19 -24.27
CA SER A 326 43.77 -40.93 -25.72
C SER A 326 45.22 -40.63 -26.13
N MET A 327 45.96 -39.84 -25.33
CA MET A 327 47.40 -39.60 -25.53
C MET A 327 48.22 -40.88 -25.31
N LYS A 328 47.81 -41.79 -24.42
CA LYS A 328 48.44 -43.12 -24.27
C LYS A 328 48.20 -44.02 -25.49
N LYS A 329 47.08 -43.82 -26.21
CA LYS A 329 46.74 -44.55 -27.46
C LYS A 329 47.32 -43.92 -28.73
N ARG A 330 47.88 -42.70 -28.65
CA ARG A 330 48.60 -42.02 -29.73
C ARG A 330 50.10 -42.07 -29.43
N ALA A 331 50.87 -42.74 -30.29
CA ALA A 331 52.29 -43.05 -30.19
C ALA A 331 52.59 -44.31 -29.34
N GLY A 332 52.92 -45.47 -29.93
CA GLY A 332 53.59 -45.57 -31.23
C GLY A 332 54.90 -44.78 -31.18
N PHE A 333 55.70 -45.04 -30.15
CA PHE A 333 57.12 -44.70 -30.12
C PHE A 333 57.83 -45.64 -31.11
N GLU A 334 57.50 -45.53 -32.40
CA GLU A 334 58.39 -45.95 -33.47
C GLU A 334 59.48 -44.87 -33.56
N GLY A 335 60.51 -45.03 -32.75
CA GLY A 335 61.56 -44.01 -32.63
C GLY A 335 62.78 -44.40 -31.82
N LYS A 336 62.79 -45.55 -31.11
CA LYS A 336 64.06 -46.17 -30.69
C LYS A 336 64.60 -47.01 -31.84
N ARG A 337 65.30 -46.35 -32.78
CA ARG A 337 66.34 -47.03 -33.53
C ARG A 337 67.37 -47.52 -32.51
N SER A 338 67.43 -48.83 -32.35
CA SER A 338 68.50 -49.55 -31.70
C SER A 338 69.80 -49.25 -32.43
N PHE A 339 70.65 -48.40 -31.85
CA PHE A 339 72.07 -48.36 -32.21
C PHE A 339 72.74 -49.50 -31.45
N LEU A 340 72.64 -50.71 -32.00
CA LEU A 340 73.46 -51.85 -31.62
C LEU A 340 74.05 -52.41 -32.91
N ASN A 341 75.26 -51.95 -33.21
CA ASN A 341 76.36 -52.54 -34.00
C ASN A 341 77.39 -51.45 -34.30
#